data_AF-A0A534V5C1-F1
#
_entry.id   AF-A0A534V5C1-F1
#
_cell.length_a   1.000
_cell.length_b   1.000
_cell.length_c   1.000
_cell.angle_alpha   90.00
_cell.angle_beta   90.00
_cell.angle_gamma   90.00
#
_symmetry.space_group_name_H-M   'P 1'
#
loop_
_entity.id
_entity.type
_entity.pdbx_description
1 polymer ?
#
loop_
_entity_poly.entity_id
_entity_poly.type
_entity_poly.pdbx_seq_one_letter_code
_entity_poly.pdbx_strand_id
1 'polypeptide(L)'
;MTQTKNKQEARLQELIAAAKAMNLDVRTEKLLREAGYRARSGRCRVNGQEVIFIDREVAIAEQIEFLAAELAGFQQQNAPSTETPAELTKD
;
A
#
# COMPACT_ATOMS: atom_id res chain seq x y z
N MET A 1 -1.95 -27.35 7.81
CA MET A 1 -1.59 -25.95 8.11
C MET A 1 -0.70 -25.31 7.04
N THR A 2 0.11 -26.07 6.29
CA THR A 2 1.02 -25.53 5.25
C THR A 2 0.30 -24.87 4.07
N GLN A 3 -0.84 -25.40 3.64
CA GLN A 3 -1.58 -24.87 2.48
C GLN A 3 -2.10 -23.43 2.71
N THR A 4 -2.59 -23.12 3.91
CA THR A 4 -3.08 -21.77 4.26
C THR A 4 -1.95 -20.75 4.24
N LYS A 5 -0.77 -21.12 4.75
CA LYS A 5 0.42 -20.26 4.76
C LYS A 5 0.85 -19.93 3.32
N ASN A 6 0.93 -20.93 2.44
CA ASN A 6 1.25 -20.72 1.03
C ASN A 6 0.22 -19.82 0.32
N LYS A 7 -1.07 -19.95 0.66
CA LYS A 7 -2.12 -19.09 0.10
C LYS A 7 -1.95 -17.62 0.52
N GLN A 8 -1.58 -17.38 1.78
CA GLN A 8 -1.31 -16.03 2.27
C GLN A 8 -0.07 -15.43 1.62
N GLU A 9 1.00 -16.22 1.46
CA GLU A 9 2.21 -15.79 0.74
C GLU A 9 1.92 -15.43 -0.71
N ALA A 10 1.15 -16.25 -1.43
CA ALA A 10 0.71 -15.94 -2.79
C ALA A 10 -0.11 -14.64 -2.83
N ARG A 11 -1.04 -14.46 -1.89
CA ARG A 11 -1.87 -13.24 -1.82
C ARG A 11 -1.03 -11.99 -1.55
N LEU A 12 -0.03 -12.07 -0.68
CA LEU A 12 0.89 -10.96 -0.43
C LEU A 12 1.67 -10.59 -1.69
N GLN A 13 2.15 -11.60 -2.45
CA GLN A 13 2.85 -11.36 -3.71
C GLN A 13 1.96 -10.71 -4.78
N GLU A 14 0.69 -11.11 -4.88
CA GLU A 14 -0.28 -10.45 -5.79
C GLU A 14 -0.43 -8.96 -5.47
N LEU A 15 -0.53 -8.61 -4.19
CA LEU A 15 -0.65 -7.22 -3.75
C LEU A 15 0.64 -6.43 -4.02
N ILE A 16 1.81 -7.04 -3.81
CA ILE A 16 3.10 -6.42 -4.15
C ILE A 16 3.19 -6.15 -5.65
N ALA A 17 2.75 -7.10 -6.48
CA ALA A 17 2.72 -6.91 -7.94
C ALA A 17 1.77 -5.78 -8.35
N ALA A 18 0.59 -5.70 -7.73
CA ALA A 18 -0.36 -4.61 -7.96
C ALA A 18 0.23 -3.24 -7.56
N ALA A 19 0.91 -3.15 -6.42
CA ALA A 19 1.61 -1.94 -5.98
C ALA A 19 2.63 -1.46 -7.02
N LYS A 20 3.46 -2.38 -7.54
CA LYS A 20 4.46 -2.07 -8.56
C LYS A 20 3.83 -1.58 -9.87
N ALA A 21 2.70 -2.16 -10.28
CA ALA A 21 1.96 -1.69 -11.45
C ALA A 21 1.42 -0.25 -11.29
N MET A 22 1.27 0.23 -10.04
CA MET A 22 0.89 1.60 -9.69
C MET A 22 2.09 2.53 -9.47
N ASN A 23 3.31 2.11 -9.82
CA ASN A 23 4.57 2.83 -9.54
C ASN A 23 4.85 3.04 -8.04
N LEU A 24 4.35 2.14 -7.18
CA LEU A 24 4.69 2.09 -5.77
C LEU A 24 5.76 1.01 -5.55
N ASP A 25 6.90 1.39 -4.97
CA ASP A 25 7.87 0.38 -4.53
C ASP A 25 7.42 -0.24 -3.20
N VAL A 26 7.72 -1.52 -2.99
CA VAL A 26 7.36 -2.23 -1.76
C VAL A 26 8.58 -2.93 -1.19
N ARG A 27 8.92 -2.57 0.05
CA ARG A 27 10.07 -3.13 0.78
C ARG A 27 9.60 -3.86 2.03
N THR A 28 9.94 -5.14 2.12
CA THR A 28 9.67 -5.96 3.30
C THR A 28 10.94 -6.08 4.13
N GLU A 29 10.98 -5.42 5.27
CA GLU A 29 12.17 -5.37 6.12
C GLU A 29 11.82 -5.35 7.60
N LYS A 30 12.82 -5.58 8.45
CA LYS A 30 12.64 -5.46 9.90
C LYS A 30 12.74 -3.98 10.26
N LEU A 31 11.67 -3.44 10.83
CA LEU A 31 11.64 -2.04 11.26
C LEU A 31 12.22 -1.89 12.67
N LEU A 32 13.01 -0.83 12.89
CA LEU A 32 13.58 -0.53 14.19
C LEU A 32 12.48 -0.15 15.19
N ARG A 33 12.59 -0.67 16.41
CA ARG A 33 11.68 -0.41 17.53
C ARG A 33 12.52 0.06 18.72
N GLU A 34 12.99 1.30 18.66
CA GLU A 34 13.82 1.90 19.71
C GLU A 34 13.07 2.92 20.57
N ALA A 35 13.70 3.34 21.68
CA ALA A 35 13.14 4.09 22.80
C ALA A 35 12.11 5.17 22.40
N GLY A 36 10.82 4.87 22.65
CA GLY A 36 9.71 5.80 22.47
C GLY A 36 8.98 5.73 21.12
N TYR A 37 9.54 5.07 20.10
CA TYR A 37 8.92 4.98 18.77
C TYR A 37 8.77 3.52 18.30
N ARG A 38 7.54 3.15 17.96
CA ARG A 38 7.23 1.88 17.27
C ARG A 38 6.89 2.18 15.83
N ALA A 39 7.90 2.18 14.96
CA ALA A 39 7.66 2.21 13.52
C ALA A 39 6.86 0.96 13.14
N ARG A 40 5.66 1.17 12.60
CA ARG A 40 4.86 0.15 11.94
C ARG A 40 5.03 0.31 10.43
N SER A 41 4.57 -0.68 9.67
CA SER A 41 4.44 -0.56 8.22
C SER A 41 3.81 0.79 7.83
N GLY A 42 4.26 1.38 6.72
CA GLY A 42 3.83 2.71 6.32
C GLY A 42 4.21 3.05 4.88
N ARG A 43 3.49 4.01 4.29
CA ARG A 43 3.82 4.62 2.99
C ARG A 43 4.58 5.92 3.20
N CYS A 44 5.62 6.12 2.42
CA CYS A 44 6.44 7.32 2.46
C CYS A 44 6.98 7.65 1.07
N ARG A 45 7.49 8.88 0.91
CA ARG A 45 8.13 9.32 -0.32
C ARG A 45 9.64 9.46 -0.07
N VAL A 46 10.44 8.71 -0.81
CA VAL A 46 11.90 8.74 -0.74
C VAL A 46 12.43 9.27 -2.06
N ASN A 47 13.10 10.42 -2.06
CA ASN A 47 13.65 11.07 -3.26
C ASN A 47 12.63 11.21 -4.41
N GLY A 48 11.37 11.51 -4.09
CA GLY A 48 10.30 11.63 -5.08
C GLY A 48 9.61 10.31 -5.48
N GLN A 49 10.15 9.17 -5.08
CA GLN A 49 9.55 7.86 -5.32
C GLN A 49 8.65 7.46 -4.15
N GLU A 50 7.44 7.00 -4.44
CA GLU A 50 6.54 6.41 -3.44
C GLU A 50 7.02 5.01 -3.05
N VAL A 51 7.19 4.78 -1.75
CA VAL A 51 7.69 3.52 -1.18
C VAL A 51 6.81 3.11 -0.01
N ILE A 52 6.35 1.87 -0.03
CA ILE A 52 5.63 1.22 1.07
C ILE A 52 6.60 0.28 1.80
N PHE A 53 6.82 0.54 3.09
CA PHE A 53 7.57 -0.33 3.97
C PHE A 53 6.62 -1.27 4.72
N ILE A 54 6.91 -2.56 4.69
CA ILE A 54 6.19 -3.61 5.41
C ILE A 54 7.12 -4.20 6.47
N ASP A 55 6.67 -4.17 7.73
CA ASP A 55 7.36 -4.87 8.81
C ASP A 55 7.25 -6.39 8.61
N ARG A 56 8.38 -7.05 8.38
CA ARG A 56 8.40 -8.52 8.18
C ARG A 56 8.14 -9.31 9.47
N GLU A 57 8.21 -8.67 10.64
CA GLU A 57 8.00 -9.33 11.93
C GLU A 57 6.52 -9.39 12.36
N VAL A 58 5.61 -8.70 11.65
CA VAL A 58 4.17 -8.87 11.88
C VAL A 58 3.61 -10.06 11.11
N ALA A 59 2.46 -10.59 11.55
CA ALA A 59 1.85 -11.75 10.91
C ALA A 59 1.51 -11.46 9.43
N ILE A 60 1.62 -12.48 8.58
CA ILE A 60 1.37 -12.30 7.13
C ILE A 60 -0.04 -11.78 6.83
N ALA A 61 -1.02 -12.14 7.65
CA ALA A 61 -2.38 -11.59 7.56
C ALA A 61 -2.39 -10.07 7.77
N GLU A 62 -1.67 -9.57 8.77
CA GLU A 62 -1.53 -8.14 9.03
C GLU A 62 -0.77 -7.42 7.90
N GLN A 63 0.23 -8.07 7.31
CA GLN A 63 0.93 -7.52 6.14
C GLN A 63 -0.01 -7.38 4.93
N ILE A 64 -0.87 -8.38 4.68
CA ILE A 64 -1.87 -8.38 3.61
C ILE A 64 -2.90 -7.27 3.86
N GLU A 65 -3.45 -7.18 5.08
CA GLU A 65 -4.43 -6.14 5.43
C GLU A 65 -3.85 -4.74 5.26
N PHE A 66 -2.64 -4.51 5.77
CA PHE A 66 -1.96 -3.24 5.65
C PHE A 66 -1.75 -2.84 4.18
N LEU A 67 -1.18 -3.73 3.37
CA LEU A 67 -0.89 -3.43 1.97
C LEU A 67 -2.19 -3.23 1.18
N ALA A 68 -3.22 -4.04 1.41
CA ALA A 68 -4.52 -3.86 0.76
C ALA A 68 -5.16 -2.50 1.08
N ALA A 69 -5.08 -2.05 2.34
CA ALA A 69 -5.61 -0.76 2.76
C ALA A 69 -4.87 0.41 2.09
N GLU A 70 -3.52 0.37 2.06
CA GLU A 70 -2.73 1.41 1.39
C GLU A 70 -3.03 1.50 -0.12
N LEU A 71 -3.17 0.36 -0.80
CA LEU A 71 -3.48 0.34 -2.23
C LEU A 71 -4.89 0.87 -2.55
N ALA A 72 -5.87 0.63 -1.68
CA ALA A 72 -7.21 1.21 -1.83
C ALA A 72 -7.18 2.73 -1.67
N GLY A 73 -6.50 3.23 -0.61
CA GLY A 73 -6.35 4.65 -0.37
C GLY A 73 -5.61 5.39 -1.49
N PHE A 74 -4.57 4.76 -2.07
CA PHE A 74 -3.83 5.33 -3.20
C PHE A 74 -4.71 5.48 -4.44
N GLN A 75 -5.52 4.48 -4.78
CA GLN A 75 -6.42 4.54 -5.93
C GLN A 75 -7.47 5.65 -5.78
N GLN A 76 -8.00 5.86 -4.59
CA GLN A 76 -8.96 6.96 -4.35
C GLN A 76 -8.32 8.34 -4.45
N GLN A 77 -7.08 8.50 -4.00
CA GLN A 77 -6.34 9.77 -4.11
C GLN A 77 -5.98 10.11 -5.56
N ASN A 78 -5.75 9.09 -6.38
CA ASN A 78 -5.28 9.23 -7.76
C ASN A 78 -6.39 9.04 -8.80
N ALA A 79 -7.65 8.87 -8.35
CA ALA A 79 -8.80 8.83 -9.24
C ALA A 79 -9.02 10.24 -9.84
N PRO A 80 -9.18 10.36 -11.17
CA PRO A 80 -9.47 11.64 -11.79
C PRO A 80 -10.76 12.18 -11.18
N SER A 81 -10.65 13.32 -10.50
CA SER A 81 -11.81 14.09 -10.06
C SER A 81 -12.64 14.38 -11.30
N THR A 82 -13.87 13.88 -11.35
CA THR A 82 -14.76 14.12 -12.48
C THR A 82 -15.24 15.57 -12.38
N GLU A 83 -14.40 16.50 -12.84
CA GLU A 83 -14.76 17.89 -13.03
C GLU A 83 -15.82 17.94 -14.14
N THR A 84 -17.08 17.99 -13.75
CA THR A 84 -18.18 18.26 -14.69
C THR A 84 -18.00 19.68 -15.22
N PRO A 85 -17.86 19.91 -16.53
CA PRO A 85 -17.85 21.28 -17.05
C PRO A 85 -19.22 21.89 -16.81
N ALA A 86 -19.26 23.02 -16.10
CA ALA A 86 -20.46 23.83 -15.96
C ALA A 86 -20.93 24.26 -17.36
N GLU A 87 -22.09 23.74 -17.77
CA GLU A 87 -22.77 24.16 -18.99
C GLU A 87 -23.32 25.57 -18.79
N LEU A 88 -22.60 26.54 -19.37
CA LEU A 88 -23.05 27.90 -19.60
C LEU A 88 -24.11 27.86 -20.71
N THR A 89 -25.38 27.93 -20.34
CA THR A 89 -26.44 28.35 -21.26
C THR A 89 -26.97 29.69 -20.78
N LYS A 90 -26.68 30.72 -21.58
CA LYS A 90 -27.28 32.05 -21.47
C LYS A 90 -28.70 31.97 -22.02
N ASP A 91 -29.65 32.53 -21.27
CA ASP A 91 -30.93 33.03 -21.77
C ASP A 91 -31.01 34.53 -21.48
#